data_AF-A0A9P6BDZ9-F1
#
_entry.id   AF-A0A9P6BDZ9-F1
#
_cell.length_a   1.000
_cell.length_b   1.000
_cell.length_c   1.000
_cell.angle_alpha   90.00
_cell.angle_beta   90.00
_cell.angle_gamma   90.00
#
_symmetry.space_group_name_H-M   'P 1'
#
loop_
_entity.id
_entity.type
_entity.pdbx_description
1 polymer ?
#
loop_
_entity_poly.entity_id
_entity_poly.type
_entity_poly.pdbx_seq_one_letter_code
_entity_poly.pdbx_strand_id
1 'polypeptide(L)'
;MNDPDDIIGRNAIVASLEKRWAATNQEMFLAAVILNPFYRHEPFSAIVEFNNASIGALIGRVYMQIFRSKTAPDEVLISLRDYLNGTGPFEGTLQAELAMETRNAHNERRDLDPDKIFNAYSFGNHDMPLFQLARRVLSITSNSASLELKARTRDEHQDQRKRDELRKRFLAQGTQYHFDNQPQLSETPLIITPESNTPAPVPTLRTSDLIQSSSIPHAMDAPSNNPPRNTFRDLIHQHMNQAAIASIDQEDDEFPEGPISHEPRGSFLKMPLAQIFDFEKSYWKNLIEEKVNRTFNEELELFQMLDLDGDGNDLGADVDEATADILSR
;
A
#
# COMPACT_ATOMS: atom_id res chain seq x y z
N MET A 1 4.86 13.68 14.57
CA MET A 1 4.54 14.07 13.20
C MET A 1 3.83 15.41 13.19
N ASN A 2 4.60 16.50 13.23
CA ASN A 2 4.10 17.87 13.07
C ASN A 2 4.74 18.55 11.85
N ASP A 3 5.58 17.83 11.11
CA ASP A 3 6.16 18.31 9.87
C ASP A 3 5.06 18.43 8.79
N PRO A 4 5.00 19.51 8.00
CA PRO A 4 4.07 19.59 6.87
C PRO A 4 4.17 18.39 5.90
N ASP A 5 5.36 17.82 5.69
CA ASP A 5 5.55 16.68 4.79
C ASP A 5 5.01 15.36 5.42
N ASP A 6 5.16 15.17 6.73
CA ASP A 6 4.52 14.05 7.48
C ASP A 6 3.00 14.06 7.28
N ILE A 7 2.38 15.24 7.33
CA ILE A 7 0.93 15.40 7.23
C ILE A 7 0.43 14.98 5.84
N ILE A 8 1.16 15.32 4.78
CA ILE A 8 0.84 14.92 3.40
C ILE A 8 0.93 13.39 3.27
N GLY A 9 2.04 12.80 3.73
CA GLY A 9 2.24 11.35 3.69
C GLY A 9 1.17 10.58 4.46
N ARG A 10 0.90 10.99 5.71
CA ARG A 10 -0.16 10.42 6.57
C ARG A 10 -1.53 10.49 5.89
N ASN A 11 -1.92 11.65 5.35
CA ASN A 11 -3.22 11.81 4.72
C ASN A 11 -3.38 10.94 3.46
N ALA A 12 -2.32 10.77 2.67
CA ALA A 12 -2.32 9.86 1.52
C ALA A 12 -2.45 8.38 1.94
N ILE A 13 -1.79 7.96 3.03
CA ILE A 13 -1.92 6.62 3.60
C ILE A 13 -3.35 6.37 4.08
N VAL A 14 -3.93 7.32 4.84
CA VAL A 14 -5.32 7.22 5.33
C VAL A 14 -6.30 7.11 4.16
N ALA A 15 -6.19 7.95 3.13
CA ALA A 15 -7.04 7.87 1.95
C ALA A 15 -6.92 6.52 1.20
N SER A 16 -5.70 5.96 1.12
CA SER A 16 -5.46 4.62 0.55
C SER A 16 -6.07 3.49 1.38
N LEU A 17 -6.06 3.62 2.70
CA LEU A 17 -6.68 2.65 3.61
C LEU A 17 -8.21 2.71 3.54
N GLU A 18 -8.80 3.91 3.56
CA GLU A 18 -10.25 4.10 3.43
C GLU A 18 -10.78 3.62 2.06
N LYS A 19 -10.03 3.87 0.96
CA LYS A 19 -10.39 3.34 -0.38
C LYS A 19 -10.41 1.81 -0.39
N ARG A 20 -9.45 1.15 0.25
CA ARG A 20 -9.41 -0.32 0.36
C ARG A 20 -10.49 -0.85 1.30
N TRP A 21 -10.69 -0.21 2.45
CA TRP A 21 -11.75 -0.53 3.41
C TRP A 21 -13.15 -0.53 2.78
N ALA A 22 -13.42 0.40 1.85
CA ALA A 22 -14.67 0.45 1.09
C ALA A 22 -14.81 -0.66 0.02
N ALA A 23 -13.71 -1.27 -0.43
CA ALA A 23 -13.69 -2.33 -1.45
C ALA A 23 -13.59 -3.75 -0.86
N THR A 24 -13.04 -3.91 0.34
CA THR A 24 -12.90 -5.20 1.05
C THR A 24 -14.25 -5.70 1.58
N ASN A 25 -14.41 -7.01 1.76
CA ASN A 25 -15.49 -7.56 2.58
C ASN A 25 -15.27 -7.20 4.07
N GLN A 26 -15.85 -6.07 4.46
CA GLN A 26 -15.76 -5.47 5.79
C GLN A 26 -16.24 -6.41 6.90
N GLU A 27 -17.32 -7.19 6.68
CA GLU A 27 -17.82 -8.14 7.69
C GLU A 27 -16.79 -9.23 7.98
N MET A 28 -16.14 -9.75 6.93
CA MET A 28 -15.08 -10.75 7.06
C MET A 28 -13.84 -10.19 7.78
N PHE A 29 -13.45 -8.96 7.46
CA PHE A 29 -12.32 -8.29 8.10
C PHE A 29 -12.57 -8.04 9.60
N LEU A 30 -13.75 -7.51 9.95
CA LEU A 30 -14.13 -7.29 11.34
C LEU A 30 -14.22 -8.62 12.11
N ALA A 31 -14.80 -9.66 11.51
CA ALA A 31 -14.81 -11.00 12.10
C ALA A 31 -13.40 -11.53 12.36
N ALA A 32 -12.44 -11.31 11.45
CA ALA A 32 -11.05 -11.73 11.64
C ALA A 32 -10.39 -11.04 12.84
N VAL A 33 -10.62 -9.74 13.03
CA VAL A 33 -10.12 -8.99 14.20
C VAL A 33 -10.80 -9.48 15.48
N ILE A 34 -12.13 -9.57 15.49
CA ILE A 34 -12.94 -10.00 16.66
C ILE A 34 -12.55 -11.41 17.11
N LEU A 35 -12.38 -12.35 16.18
CA LEU A 35 -12.10 -13.76 16.46
C LEU A 35 -10.62 -14.05 16.72
N ASN A 36 -9.72 -13.08 16.53
CA ASN A 36 -8.32 -13.22 16.90
C ASN A 36 -8.16 -13.01 18.43
N PRO A 37 -7.55 -13.95 19.16
CA PRO A 37 -7.50 -13.91 20.63
C PRO A 37 -6.58 -12.81 21.18
N PHE A 38 -5.62 -12.33 20.39
CA PHE A 38 -4.72 -11.23 20.77
C PHE A 38 -5.36 -9.84 20.55
N TYR A 39 -6.32 -9.72 19.63
CA TYR A 39 -7.04 -8.48 19.31
C TYR A 39 -8.39 -8.38 20.05
N ARG A 40 -9.28 -9.36 19.83
CA ARG A 40 -10.67 -9.37 20.31
C ARG A 40 -11.37 -8.05 20.01
N HIS A 41 -11.82 -7.34 21.04
CA HIS A 41 -12.52 -6.05 20.91
C HIS A 41 -11.62 -4.83 21.21
N GLU A 42 -10.37 -5.04 21.64
CA GLU A 42 -9.45 -3.95 22.03
C GLU A 42 -9.18 -2.93 20.90
N PRO A 43 -9.04 -3.31 19.62
CA PRO A 43 -8.84 -2.37 18.52
C PRO A 43 -9.96 -1.34 18.28
N PHE A 44 -11.18 -1.60 18.72
CA PHE A 44 -12.35 -0.84 18.30
C PHE A 44 -12.62 0.40 19.16
N SER A 45 -13.19 1.42 18.53
CA SER A 45 -13.77 2.58 19.19
C SER A 45 -15.06 2.20 19.94
N ALA A 46 -15.35 2.90 21.04
CA ALA A 46 -16.58 2.73 21.80
C ALA A 46 -17.80 3.35 21.09
N ILE A 47 -18.23 2.75 19.98
CA ILE A 47 -19.37 3.18 19.17
C ILE A 47 -20.65 2.45 19.61
N VAL A 48 -21.77 3.17 19.72
CA VAL A 48 -23.07 2.62 20.16
C VAL A 48 -23.56 1.51 19.24
N GLU A 49 -23.36 1.66 17.93
CA GLU A 49 -23.69 0.71 16.88
C GLU A 49 -22.80 -0.55 16.89
N PHE A 50 -21.65 -0.53 17.56
CA PHE A 50 -20.69 -1.63 17.61
C PHE A 50 -20.65 -2.27 19.01
N ASN A 51 -21.71 -3.03 19.32
CA ASN A 51 -21.96 -3.63 20.62
C ASN A 51 -22.12 -5.16 20.50
N ASN A 52 -22.21 -5.87 21.63
CA ASN A 52 -22.30 -7.33 21.66
C ASN A 52 -23.43 -7.93 20.81
N ALA A 53 -24.55 -7.22 20.61
CA ALA A 53 -25.65 -7.69 19.76
C ALA A 53 -25.34 -7.53 18.27
N SER A 54 -24.76 -6.39 17.85
CA SER A 54 -24.36 -6.19 16.45
C SER A 54 -23.14 -7.03 16.05
N ILE A 55 -22.19 -7.24 16.97
CA ILE A 55 -21.10 -8.21 16.83
C ILE A 55 -21.64 -9.64 16.67
N GLY A 56 -22.57 -10.07 17.52
CA GLY A 56 -23.23 -11.38 17.39
C GLY A 56 -23.95 -11.55 16.05
N ALA A 57 -24.66 -10.52 15.59
CA ALA A 57 -25.33 -10.52 14.29
C ALA A 57 -24.35 -10.58 13.11
N LEU A 58 -23.19 -9.91 13.21
CA LEU A 58 -22.12 -9.97 12.21
C LEU A 58 -21.49 -11.36 12.15
N ILE A 59 -21.07 -11.91 13.29
CA ILE A 59 -20.46 -13.25 13.36
C ILE A 59 -21.44 -14.32 12.87
N GLY A 60 -22.72 -14.20 13.20
CA GLY A 60 -23.77 -15.07 12.65
C GLY A 60 -23.86 -15.02 11.12
N ARG A 61 -23.77 -13.83 10.50
CA ARG A 61 -23.76 -13.69 9.04
C ARG A 61 -22.50 -14.28 8.41
N VAL A 62 -21.33 -14.00 8.97
CA VAL A 62 -20.05 -14.56 8.49
C VAL A 62 -20.04 -16.09 8.59
N TYR A 63 -20.61 -16.67 9.66
CA TYR A 63 -20.80 -18.12 9.78
C TYR A 63 -21.68 -18.68 8.65
N MET A 64 -22.85 -18.07 8.42
CA MET A 64 -23.76 -18.47 7.34
C MET A 64 -23.10 -18.37 5.97
N GLN A 65 -22.28 -17.33 5.73
CA GLN A 65 -21.54 -17.14 4.48
C GLN A 65 -20.46 -18.22 4.28
N ILE A 66 -19.61 -18.48 5.27
CA ILE A 66 -18.49 -19.44 5.17
C ILE A 66 -19.00 -20.88 5.05
N PHE A 67 -19.93 -21.29 5.92
CA PHE A 67 -20.42 -22.66 5.96
C PHE A 67 -21.62 -22.90 5.03
N ARG A 68 -22.05 -21.88 4.27
CA ARG A 68 -23.24 -21.91 3.39
C ARG A 68 -24.51 -22.40 4.11
N SER A 69 -24.60 -22.09 5.40
CA SER A 69 -25.72 -22.50 6.26
C SER A 69 -26.87 -21.50 6.19
N LYS A 70 -28.10 -21.97 6.42
CA LYS A 70 -29.30 -21.10 6.52
C LYS A 70 -29.37 -20.32 7.83
N THR A 71 -28.71 -20.83 8.88
CA THR A 71 -28.67 -20.24 10.23
C THR A 71 -27.30 -20.50 10.87
N ALA A 72 -26.88 -19.62 11.78
CA ALA A 72 -25.77 -19.91 12.67
C ALA A 72 -26.28 -20.75 13.87
N PRO A 73 -25.53 -21.76 14.35
CA PRO A 73 -25.84 -22.47 15.59
C PRO A 73 -25.78 -21.54 16.79
N ASP A 74 -26.68 -21.71 17.75
CA ASP A 74 -26.72 -20.90 18.97
C ASP A 74 -25.44 -21.05 19.80
N GLU A 75 -24.80 -22.22 19.75
CA GLU A 75 -23.53 -22.51 20.42
C GLU A 75 -22.41 -21.57 19.96
N VAL A 76 -22.40 -21.13 18.70
CA VAL A 76 -21.42 -20.15 18.18
C VAL A 76 -21.62 -18.80 18.86
N LEU A 77 -22.87 -18.35 19.01
CA LEU A 77 -23.21 -17.05 19.58
C LEU A 77 -23.08 -17.01 21.11
N ILE A 78 -23.37 -18.13 21.78
CA ILE A 78 -23.10 -18.32 23.22
C ILE A 78 -21.58 -18.28 23.45
N SER A 79 -20.82 -19.12 22.74
CA SER A 79 -19.36 -19.16 22.87
C SER A 79 -18.71 -17.80 22.56
N LEU A 80 -19.22 -17.07 21.57
CA LEU A 80 -18.75 -15.72 21.22
C LEU A 80 -18.93 -14.74 22.38
N ARG A 81 -20.09 -14.76 23.05
CA ARG A 81 -20.35 -13.90 24.22
C ARG A 81 -19.38 -14.22 25.35
N ASP A 82 -19.20 -15.51 25.65
CA ASP A 82 -18.29 -15.95 26.70
C ASP A 82 -16.83 -15.58 26.39
N TYR A 83 -16.41 -15.77 25.15
CA TYR A 83 -15.07 -15.42 24.66
C TYR A 83 -14.77 -13.91 24.73
N LEU A 84 -15.73 -13.07 24.34
CA LEU A 84 -15.56 -11.61 24.39
C LEU A 84 -15.54 -11.07 25.81
N ASN A 85 -16.38 -11.61 26.70
CA ASN A 85 -16.45 -11.20 28.10
C ASN A 85 -15.36 -11.86 28.97
N GLY A 86 -14.70 -12.91 28.49
CA GLY A 86 -13.78 -13.73 29.29
C GLY A 86 -14.51 -14.55 30.37
N THR A 87 -15.73 -15.01 30.10
CA THR A 87 -16.57 -15.80 31.03
C THR A 87 -16.65 -17.27 30.61
N GLY A 88 -17.25 -18.12 31.46
CA GLY A 88 -17.49 -19.52 31.14
C GLY A 88 -16.17 -20.29 30.97
N PRO A 89 -15.93 -21.01 29.86
CA PRO A 89 -14.69 -21.77 29.68
C PRO A 89 -13.42 -20.89 29.58
N PHE A 90 -13.57 -19.60 29.30
CA PHE A 90 -12.47 -18.65 29.13
C PHE A 90 -12.07 -17.93 30.43
N GLU A 91 -12.85 -18.11 31.50
CA GLU A 91 -12.67 -17.39 32.76
C GLU A 91 -11.38 -17.80 33.47
N GLY A 92 -10.49 -16.82 33.69
CA GLY A 92 -9.14 -17.01 34.24
C GLY A 92 -8.14 -17.71 33.28
N THR A 93 -8.61 -18.56 32.36
CA THR A 93 -7.75 -19.34 31.46
C THR A 93 -7.24 -18.52 30.27
N LEU A 94 -8.09 -17.75 29.60
CA LEU A 94 -7.74 -17.15 28.30
C LEU A 94 -6.60 -16.13 28.42
N GLN A 95 -6.57 -15.34 29.49
CA GLN A 95 -5.48 -14.40 29.75
C GLN A 95 -4.17 -15.10 30.14
N ALA A 96 -4.24 -16.25 30.82
CA ALA A 96 -3.06 -17.03 31.18
C ALA A 96 -2.43 -17.68 29.92
N GLU A 97 -3.26 -18.28 29.06
CA GLU A 97 -2.80 -18.85 27.78
C GLU A 97 -2.22 -17.77 26.85
N LEU A 98 -2.88 -16.62 26.72
CA LEU A 98 -2.37 -15.48 25.95
C LEU A 98 -1.00 -15.01 26.46
N ALA A 99 -0.86 -14.78 27.78
CA ALA A 99 0.41 -14.34 28.37
C ALA A 99 1.52 -15.39 28.23
N MET A 100 1.18 -16.68 28.34
CA MET A 100 2.12 -17.78 28.13
C MET A 100 2.58 -17.85 26.67
N GLU A 101 1.66 -17.79 25.72
CA GLU A 101 1.95 -17.84 24.29
C GLU A 101 2.73 -16.62 23.81
N THR A 102 2.41 -15.41 24.27
CA THR A 102 3.22 -14.20 23.98
C THR A 102 4.65 -14.35 24.49
N ARG A 103 4.84 -14.86 25.70
CA ARG A 103 6.20 -15.12 26.24
C ARG A 103 6.93 -16.20 25.44
N ASN A 104 6.25 -17.27 25.03
CA ASN A 104 6.84 -18.34 24.23
C ASN A 104 7.26 -17.83 22.84
N ALA A 105 6.38 -17.11 22.15
CA ALA A 105 6.65 -16.51 20.85
C ALA A 105 7.84 -15.53 20.90
N HIS A 106 7.91 -14.70 21.95
CA HIS A 106 9.04 -13.80 22.20
C HIS A 106 10.36 -14.57 22.40
N ASN A 107 10.37 -15.60 23.26
CA ASN A 107 11.55 -16.43 23.51
C ASN A 107 12.02 -17.20 22.26
N GLU A 108 11.06 -17.65 21.44
CA GLU A 108 11.29 -18.40 20.19
C GLU A 108 11.51 -17.48 18.97
N ARG A 109 11.50 -16.15 19.14
CA ARG A 109 11.61 -15.12 18.09
C ARG A 109 10.66 -15.30 16.91
N ARG A 110 9.41 -15.68 17.18
CA ARG A 110 8.37 -15.91 16.16
C ARG A 110 7.15 -15.00 16.35
N ASP A 111 6.28 -14.99 15.34
CA ASP A 111 4.97 -14.35 15.45
C ASP A 111 4.03 -15.08 16.43
N LEU A 112 3.09 -14.31 16.96
CA LEU A 112 1.95 -14.81 17.75
C LEU A 112 1.05 -15.66 16.84
N ASP A 113 0.76 -16.88 17.26
CA ASP A 113 -0.05 -17.83 16.49
C ASP A 113 -1.42 -18.06 17.17
N PRO A 114 -2.52 -17.52 16.62
CA PRO A 114 -3.87 -17.76 17.13
C PRO A 114 -4.24 -19.24 17.25
N ASP A 115 -3.71 -20.11 16.38
CA ASP A 115 -4.05 -21.53 16.39
C ASP A 115 -3.51 -22.24 17.64
N LYS A 116 -2.43 -21.73 18.28
CA LYS A 116 -1.96 -22.23 19.58
C LYS A 116 -3.02 -22.03 20.66
N ILE A 117 -3.62 -20.84 20.72
CA ILE A 117 -4.69 -20.53 21.67
C ILE A 117 -5.92 -21.38 21.38
N PHE A 118 -6.34 -21.51 20.11
CA PHE A 118 -7.50 -22.33 19.77
C PHE A 118 -7.30 -23.81 20.14
N ASN A 119 -6.11 -24.37 19.88
CA ASN A 119 -5.75 -25.73 20.25
C ASN A 119 -5.81 -25.99 21.77
N ALA A 120 -5.51 -25.00 22.61
CA ALA A 120 -5.59 -25.14 24.07
C ALA A 120 -7.02 -25.40 24.59
N TYR A 121 -8.05 -25.05 23.81
CA TYR A 121 -9.45 -25.31 24.12
C TYR A 121 -10.07 -26.45 23.28
N SER A 122 -9.29 -27.14 22.45
CA SER A 122 -9.74 -28.29 21.68
C SER A 122 -9.58 -29.58 22.49
N PHE A 123 -10.57 -30.47 22.43
CA PHE A 123 -10.46 -31.80 23.05
C PHE A 123 -10.34 -32.88 21.98
N GLY A 124 -9.12 -33.39 21.78
CA GLY A 124 -8.81 -34.32 20.70
C GLY A 124 -9.08 -33.69 19.33
N ASN A 125 -9.97 -34.28 18.54
CA ASN A 125 -10.38 -33.77 17.23
C ASN A 125 -11.65 -32.88 17.28
N HIS A 126 -12.07 -32.44 18.46
CA HIS A 126 -13.26 -31.61 18.66
C HIS A 126 -12.89 -30.18 19.04
N ASP A 127 -12.90 -29.29 18.04
CA ASP A 127 -12.84 -27.84 18.21
C ASP A 127 -14.22 -27.27 18.54
N MET A 128 -14.29 -26.25 19.40
CA MET A 128 -15.52 -25.47 19.60
C MET A 128 -15.97 -24.83 18.27
N PRO A 129 -17.29 -24.77 17.96
CA PRO A 129 -17.78 -24.19 16.70
C PRO A 129 -17.30 -22.76 16.40
N LEU A 130 -17.11 -21.94 17.44
CA LEU A 130 -16.53 -20.60 17.32
C LEU A 130 -15.09 -20.62 16.79
N PHE A 131 -14.26 -21.57 17.24
CA PHE A 131 -12.87 -21.67 16.84
C PHE A 131 -12.71 -22.34 15.46
N GLN A 132 -13.61 -23.25 15.11
CA GLN A 132 -13.75 -23.71 13.71
C GLN A 132 -14.05 -22.53 12.77
N LEU A 133 -14.94 -21.61 13.16
CA LEU A 133 -15.19 -20.37 12.42
C LEU A 133 -13.93 -19.47 12.39
N ALA A 134 -13.29 -19.24 13.53
CA ALA A 134 -12.10 -18.38 13.65
C ALA A 134 -10.97 -18.83 12.72
N ARG A 135 -10.60 -20.12 12.74
CA ARG A 135 -9.58 -20.68 11.83
C ARG A 135 -9.94 -20.46 10.37
N ARG A 136 -11.21 -20.67 9.98
CA ARG A 136 -11.67 -20.46 8.59
C ARG A 136 -11.59 -18.99 8.19
N VAL A 137 -12.06 -18.07 9.03
CA VAL A 137 -11.99 -16.62 8.79
C VAL A 137 -10.53 -16.15 8.65
N LEU A 138 -9.66 -16.53 9.59
CA LEU A 138 -8.25 -16.14 9.61
C LEU A 138 -7.46 -16.73 8.44
N SER A 139 -7.76 -17.98 8.05
CA SER A 139 -7.18 -18.61 6.86
C SER A 139 -7.59 -17.90 5.56
N ILE A 140 -8.85 -17.47 5.43
CA ILE A 140 -9.34 -16.73 4.25
C ILE A 140 -8.70 -15.34 4.17
N THR A 141 -8.69 -14.59 5.27
CA THR A 141 -8.22 -13.19 5.30
C THR A 141 -6.70 -13.05 5.14
N SER A 142 -5.92 -14.01 5.65
CA SER A 142 -4.46 -14.05 5.43
C SER A 142 -4.10 -14.27 3.95
N ASN A 143 -4.92 -15.05 3.24
CA ASN A 143 -4.73 -15.32 1.82
C ASN A 143 -5.11 -14.12 0.93
N SER A 144 -6.19 -13.38 1.24
CA SER A 144 -6.60 -12.21 0.44
C SER A 144 -5.56 -11.09 0.48
N ALA A 145 -5.03 -10.74 1.66
CA ALA A 145 -3.99 -9.71 1.78
C ALA A 145 -2.69 -10.08 1.02
N SER A 146 -2.33 -11.37 1.03
CA SER A 146 -1.16 -11.88 0.30
C SER A 146 -1.36 -11.86 -1.22
N LEU A 147 -2.57 -12.13 -1.69
CA LEU A 147 -2.92 -12.08 -3.12
C LEU A 147 -2.96 -10.64 -3.65
N GLU A 148 -3.49 -9.69 -2.88
CA GLU A 148 -3.46 -8.25 -3.22
C GLU A 148 -2.02 -7.72 -3.31
N LEU A 149 -1.14 -8.08 -2.36
CA LEU A 149 0.28 -7.70 -2.41
C LEU A 149 0.99 -8.30 -3.63
N LYS A 150 0.72 -9.56 -3.95
CA LYS A 150 1.30 -10.25 -5.11
C LYS A 150 0.80 -9.67 -6.44
N ALA A 151 -0.49 -9.31 -6.52
CA ALA A 151 -1.04 -8.61 -7.68
C ALA A 151 -0.36 -7.24 -7.84
N ARG A 152 -0.30 -6.42 -6.78
CA ARG A 152 0.37 -5.11 -6.82
C ARG A 152 1.83 -5.20 -7.26
N THR A 153 2.59 -6.17 -6.74
CA THR A 153 4.00 -6.38 -7.13
C THR A 153 4.12 -6.78 -8.60
N ARG A 154 3.21 -7.63 -9.11
CA ARG A 154 3.15 -8.00 -10.53
C ARG A 154 2.86 -6.78 -11.41
N ASP A 155 1.90 -5.96 -11.03
CA ASP A 155 1.43 -4.83 -11.82
C ASP A 155 2.48 -3.70 -11.82
N GLU A 156 3.14 -3.45 -10.68
CA GLU A 156 4.31 -2.56 -10.58
C GLU A 156 5.47 -3.02 -11.48
N HIS A 157 5.76 -4.32 -11.54
CA HIS A 157 6.73 -4.87 -12.49
C HIS A 157 6.29 -4.72 -13.96
N GLN A 158 4.99 -4.79 -14.27
CA GLN A 158 4.50 -4.54 -15.63
C GLN A 158 4.68 -3.07 -16.02
N ASP A 159 4.34 -2.13 -15.13
CA ASP A 159 4.52 -0.70 -15.39
C ASP A 159 6.00 -0.31 -15.45
N GLN A 160 6.87 -0.92 -14.63
CA GLN A 160 8.32 -0.81 -14.76
C GLN A 160 8.78 -1.16 -16.19
N ARG A 161 8.34 -2.32 -16.71
CA ARG A 161 8.65 -2.76 -18.08
C ARG A 161 8.13 -1.80 -19.14
N LYS A 162 6.87 -1.34 -19.04
CA LYS A 162 6.29 -0.33 -19.96
C LYS A 162 7.13 0.94 -19.99
N ARG A 163 7.57 1.46 -18.84
CA ARG A 163 8.44 2.65 -18.74
C ARG A 163 9.80 2.44 -19.40
N ASP A 164 10.43 1.29 -19.18
CA ASP A 164 11.75 1.00 -19.75
C ASP A 164 11.71 0.72 -21.25
N GLU A 165 10.62 0.14 -21.77
CA GLU A 165 10.36 0.08 -23.21
C GLU A 165 10.17 1.49 -23.81
N LEU A 166 9.41 2.36 -23.15
CA LEU A 166 9.23 3.74 -23.59
C LEU A 166 10.55 4.50 -23.64
N ARG A 167 11.39 4.38 -22.59
CA ARG A 167 12.74 4.94 -22.54
C ARG A 167 13.62 4.43 -23.68
N LYS A 168 13.61 3.13 -23.97
CA LYS A 168 14.35 2.54 -25.11
C LYS A 168 13.90 3.13 -26.44
N ARG A 169 12.59 3.33 -26.66
CA ARG A 169 12.06 3.97 -27.88
C ARG A 169 12.53 5.43 -28.01
N PHE A 170 12.47 6.21 -26.93
CA PHE A 170 12.96 7.60 -26.94
C PHE A 170 14.47 7.70 -27.19
N LEU A 171 15.27 6.81 -26.59
CA LEU A 171 16.72 6.74 -26.84
C LEU A 171 17.03 6.39 -28.31
N ALA A 172 16.33 5.41 -28.88
CA ALA A 172 16.50 5.01 -30.28
C ALA A 172 16.08 6.11 -31.28
N GLN A 173 15.02 6.86 -30.99
CA GLN A 173 14.59 7.99 -31.82
C GLN A 173 15.52 9.21 -31.66
N GLY A 174 16.04 9.46 -30.45
CA GLY A 174 16.98 10.55 -30.19
C GLY A 174 18.29 10.42 -30.99
N THR A 175 18.76 9.19 -31.23
CA THR A 175 19.93 8.93 -32.09
C THR A 175 19.69 9.16 -33.59
N GLN A 176 18.44 9.34 -34.04
CA GLN A 176 18.10 9.40 -35.46
C GLN A 176 17.93 10.83 -36.01
N TYR A 177 17.94 11.86 -35.15
CA TYR A 177 17.63 13.26 -35.51
C TYR A 177 18.82 14.24 -35.46
N HIS A 178 20.06 13.77 -35.29
CA HIS A 178 21.23 14.66 -35.10
C HIS A 178 22.35 14.53 -36.15
N PHE A 179 22.01 14.13 -37.38
CA PHE A 179 22.79 14.45 -38.58
C PHE A 179 21.84 15.01 -39.64
N ASP A 180 22.35 15.87 -40.53
CA ASP A 180 21.66 16.49 -41.66
C ASP A 180 20.50 17.46 -41.34
N ASN A 181 20.85 18.61 -40.72
CA ASN A 181 20.30 19.92 -41.12
C ASN A 181 21.10 21.09 -40.49
N GLN A 182 22.12 21.58 -41.19
CA GLN A 182 22.61 22.95 -41.00
C GLN A 182 21.71 23.92 -41.79
N PRO A 183 21.04 24.90 -41.17
CA PRO A 183 20.39 25.97 -41.91
C PRO A 183 21.45 26.93 -42.46
N GLN A 184 21.65 26.94 -43.77
CA GLN A 184 22.41 28.02 -44.40
C GLN A 184 21.61 29.32 -44.37
N LEU A 185 22.21 30.37 -43.82
CA LEU A 185 21.72 31.74 -43.92
C LEU A 185 21.95 32.25 -45.34
N SER A 186 20.89 32.38 -46.13
CA SER A 186 20.92 33.04 -47.44
C SER A 186 20.36 34.47 -47.33
N GLU A 187 21.23 35.45 -47.60
CA GLU A 187 20.90 36.86 -47.60
C GLU A 187 19.87 37.19 -48.70
N THR A 188 18.87 38.01 -48.38
CA THR A 188 17.84 38.46 -49.34
C THR A 188 18.01 39.95 -49.63
N PRO A 189 18.30 40.36 -50.89
CA PRO A 189 18.42 41.76 -51.24
C PRO A 189 17.06 42.41 -51.54
N LEU A 190 16.92 43.67 -51.10
CA LEU A 190 15.74 44.52 -51.30
C LEU A 190 15.56 44.92 -52.77
N ILE A 191 14.31 44.90 -53.25
CA ILE A 191 13.87 45.58 -54.49
C ILE A 191 12.65 46.46 -54.14
N ILE A 192 12.61 47.66 -54.73
CA ILE A 192 11.70 48.77 -54.37
C ILE A 192 10.77 49.09 -55.56
N THR A 193 9.62 49.74 -55.29
CA THR A 193 8.70 50.48 -56.20
C THR A 193 7.55 49.67 -56.88
N PRO A 194 6.44 50.31 -57.31
CA PRO A 194 5.60 51.28 -56.57
C PRO A 194 4.05 51.12 -56.74
N GLU A 195 3.30 51.85 -55.90
CA GLU A 195 1.93 52.42 -56.01
C GLU A 195 0.84 51.89 -57.00
N SER A 196 -0.40 51.69 -56.49
CA SER A 196 -1.66 52.31 -57.04
C SER A 196 -2.94 52.03 -56.19
N ASN A 197 -3.52 53.11 -55.63
CA ASN A 197 -4.95 53.46 -55.44
C ASN A 197 -6.04 52.52 -54.82
N THR A 198 -6.47 52.84 -53.58
CA THR A 198 -7.84 53.23 -53.05
C THR A 198 -9.18 52.61 -53.56
N PRO A 199 -10.35 52.72 -52.82
CA PRO A 199 -10.62 53.15 -51.41
C PRO A 199 -11.68 52.33 -50.57
N ALA A 200 -11.71 52.58 -49.22
CA ALA A 200 -12.80 52.69 -48.18
C ALA A 200 -14.23 52.05 -48.33
N PRO A 201 -15.07 51.82 -47.25
CA PRO A 201 -15.11 52.40 -45.86
C PRO A 201 -15.17 51.38 -44.67
N VAL A 202 -14.76 51.65 -43.40
CA VAL A 202 -15.27 52.53 -42.29
C VAL A 202 -16.68 52.12 -41.79
N PRO A 203 -16.92 51.73 -40.50
CA PRO A 203 -16.82 52.58 -39.27
C PRO A 203 -16.36 51.87 -37.93
N THR A 204 -16.25 52.48 -36.73
CA THR A 204 -15.55 53.71 -36.19
C THR A 204 -15.48 53.64 -34.63
N LEU A 205 -14.57 54.39 -33.95
CA LEU A 205 -14.59 54.85 -32.51
C LEU A 205 -14.34 53.78 -31.39
N ARG A 206 -13.62 53.99 -30.26
CA ARG A 206 -12.82 55.09 -29.60
C ARG A 206 -11.69 54.46 -28.74
N THR A 207 -10.44 54.96 -28.62
CA THR A 207 -9.90 56.17 -27.91
C THR A 207 -9.85 55.99 -26.37
N SER A 208 -8.71 55.59 -25.75
CA SER A 208 -7.70 56.43 -25.02
C SER A 208 -7.82 56.33 -23.47
N ASP A 209 -6.81 56.54 -22.59
CA ASP A 209 -5.38 56.92 -22.70
C ASP A 209 -4.53 56.47 -21.48
N LEU A 210 -3.19 56.55 -21.64
CA LEU A 210 -2.00 56.66 -20.74
C LEU A 210 -2.20 56.86 -19.20
N ILE A 211 -1.27 56.43 -18.33
CA ILE A 211 0.05 57.06 -17.94
C ILE A 211 0.91 56.00 -17.17
N GLN A 212 2.14 55.63 -17.57
CA GLN A 212 3.48 56.15 -17.14
C GLN A 212 3.75 56.13 -15.60
N SER A 213 4.90 55.74 -15.01
CA SER A 213 6.18 55.16 -15.46
C SER A 213 7.21 55.08 -14.31
N SER A 214 8.23 54.21 -14.50
CA SER A 214 9.52 54.11 -13.77
C SER A 214 9.46 53.45 -12.36
N SER A 215 10.55 52.96 -11.74
CA SER A 215 12.00 52.96 -12.05
C SER A 215 12.68 51.61 -11.66
N ILE A 216 13.96 51.42 -12.03
CA ILE A 216 14.89 50.34 -11.58
C ILE A 216 16.26 51.02 -11.26
N PRO A 217 17.25 50.39 -10.57
CA PRO A 217 18.25 49.58 -11.29
C PRO A 217 18.92 48.40 -10.53
N HIS A 218 19.36 47.38 -11.30
CA HIS A 218 20.53 46.45 -11.23
C HIS A 218 21.21 46.02 -9.88
N ALA A 219 21.89 44.85 -9.79
CA ALA A 219 22.57 44.07 -10.83
C ALA A 219 22.67 42.54 -10.59
N MET A 220 22.69 41.81 -11.73
CA MET A 220 23.47 40.60 -12.09
C MET A 220 23.95 39.58 -11.03
N ASP A 221 23.60 38.30 -11.24
CA ASP A 221 24.62 37.28 -11.61
C ASP A 221 24.01 36.08 -12.40
N ALA A 222 24.87 35.18 -12.91
CA ALA A 222 24.62 34.29 -14.07
C ALA A 222 23.73 33.02 -13.87
N PRO A 223 23.15 32.45 -14.97
CA PRO A 223 22.32 31.23 -14.91
C PRO A 223 23.15 29.92 -15.03
N SER A 224 23.06 29.07 -14.01
CA SER A 224 23.59 27.69 -14.06
C SER A 224 22.56 26.74 -14.68
N ASN A 225 22.74 26.38 -15.95
CA ASN A 225 21.98 25.30 -16.60
C ASN A 225 22.43 23.92 -16.08
N ASN A 226 21.72 23.39 -15.08
CA ASN A 226 21.70 21.96 -14.77
C ASN A 226 20.29 21.41 -15.03
N PRO A 227 20.14 20.21 -15.61
CA PRO A 227 18.82 19.59 -15.74
C PRO A 227 18.22 19.33 -14.35
N PRO A 228 16.90 19.45 -14.16
CA PRO A 228 16.28 19.27 -12.86
C PRO A 228 16.52 17.84 -12.37
N ARG A 229 17.24 17.70 -11.25
CA ARG A 229 17.28 16.45 -10.49
C ARG A 229 15.86 16.21 -9.98
N ASN A 230 15.26 15.07 -10.35
CA ASN A 230 13.95 14.65 -9.85
C ASN A 230 13.94 14.75 -8.32
N THR A 231 13.17 15.70 -7.79
CA THR A 231 13.04 15.91 -6.35
C THR A 231 12.19 14.78 -5.78
N PHE A 232 12.35 14.45 -4.50
CA PHE A 232 11.48 13.48 -3.80
C PHE A 232 9.98 13.82 -3.98
N ARG A 233 9.67 15.11 -4.01
CA ARG A 233 8.36 15.69 -4.37
C ARG A 233 7.84 15.24 -5.75
N ASP A 234 8.68 15.23 -6.78
CA ASP A 234 8.30 14.80 -8.13
C ASP A 234 8.05 13.29 -8.17
N LEU A 235 8.83 12.53 -7.38
CA LEU A 235 8.70 11.09 -7.22
C LEU A 235 7.37 10.72 -6.52
N ILE A 236 6.98 11.45 -5.47
CA ILE A 236 5.67 11.31 -4.82
C ILE A 236 4.53 11.71 -5.76
N HIS A 237 4.60 12.87 -6.42
CA HIS A 237 3.56 13.30 -7.37
C HIS A 237 3.41 12.32 -8.55
N GLN A 238 4.51 11.76 -9.05
CA GLN A 238 4.48 10.70 -10.07
C GLN A 238 3.76 9.45 -9.54
N HIS A 239 4.07 9.00 -8.32
CA HIS A 239 3.43 7.82 -7.73
C HIS A 239 1.93 8.03 -7.47
N MET A 240 1.53 9.23 -7.01
CA MET A 240 0.11 9.59 -6.83
C MET A 240 -0.66 9.64 -8.15
N ASN A 241 -0.07 10.22 -9.21
CA ASN A 241 -0.70 10.27 -10.53
C ASN A 241 -0.78 8.88 -11.19
N GLN A 242 0.23 8.01 -11.01
CA GLN A 242 0.17 6.63 -11.48
C GLN A 242 -0.92 5.82 -10.75
N ALA A 243 -1.07 5.98 -9.43
CA ALA A 243 -2.12 5.33 -8.66
C ALA A 243 -3.55 5.81 -9.02
N ALA A 244 -3.70 7.04 -9.54
CA ALA A 244 -4.97 7.54 -10.04
C ALA A 244 -5.32 6.95 -11.41
N ILE A 245 -4.35 6.97 -12.35
CA ILE A 245 -4.53 6.50 -13.74
C ILE A 245 -4.72 4.98 -13.79
N ALA A 246 -3.96 4.21 -13.01
CA ALA A 246 -4.10 2.74 -12.95
C ALA A 246 -5.46 2.27 -12.38
N SER A 247 -6.29 3.16 -11.84
CA SER A 247 -7.65 2.86 -11.39
C SER A 247 -8.76 3.20 -12.40
N ILE A 248 -8.38 3.55 -13.64
CA ILE A 248 -9.31 3.84 -14.75
C ILE A 248 -9.32 2.70 -15.79
N ASP A 249 -8.20 1.99 -15.98
CA ASP A 249 -8.07 0.88 -16.95
C ASP A 249 -8.43 -0.52 -16.36
N GLN A 250 -9.24 -0.58 -15.29
CA GLN A 250 -9.80 -1.83 -14.76
C GLN A 250 -11.24 -2.06 -15.22
N GLU A 251 -11.40 -2.23 -16.54
CA GLU A 251 -12.58 -2.86 -17.14
C GLU A 251 -12.15 -4.19 -17.79
N ASP A 252 -13.04 -5.19 -17.75
CA ASP A 252 -12.97 -6.50 -18.42
C ASP A 252 -11.88 -7.51 -18.01
N ASP A 253 -12.03 -8.09 -16.81
CA ASP A 253 -11.65 -9.51 -16.55
C ASP A 253 -12.89 -10.26 -16.04
N GLU A 254 -13.61 -10.92 -16.96
CA GLU A 254 -14.91 -11.58 -16.76
C GLU A 254 -14.81 -12.83 -15.87
N PHE A 255 -14.80 -12.64 -14.55
CA PHE A 255 -15.12 -13.73 -13.62
C PHE A 255 -16.61 -14.10 -13.73
N PRO A 256 -17.00 -15.39 -13.68
CA PRO A 256 -18.39 -15.80 -13.83
C PRO A 256 -19.22 -15.39 -12.60
N GLU A 257 -19.85 -14.22 -12.68
CA GLU A 257 -20.69 -13.66 -11.63
C GLU A 257 -22.02 -14.41 -11.47
N GLY A 258 -22.22 -15.02 -10.31
CA GLY A 258 -23.54 -15.09 -9.69
C GLY A 258 -23.73 -13.84 -8.83
N PRO A 259 -24.77 -13.00 -9.04
CA PRO A 259 -24.90 -11.72 -8.35
C PRO A 259 -25.33 -11.94 -6.90
N ILE A 260 -24.36 -12.05 -6.00
CA ILE A 260 -24.61 -11.84 -4.56
C ILE A 260 -24.20 -10.42 -4.21
N SER A 261 -25.04 -9.47 -4.64
CA SER A 261 -25.01 -8.09 -4.16
C SER A 261 -25.39 -8.08 -2.68
N HIS A 262 -24.37 -8.32 -1.84
CA HIS A 262 -24.45 -8.15 -0.40
C HIS A 262 -24.40 -6.65 -0.09
N GLU A 263 -25.53 -5.96 -0.18
CA GLU A 263 -25.63 -4.64 0.46
C GLU A 263 -25.22 -4.79 1.93
N PRO A 264 -24.28 -3.96 2.45
CA PRO A 264 -23.77 -4.10 3.81
C PRO A 264 -24.89 -3.92 4.83
N ARG A 265 -25.30 -5.02 5.47
CA ARG A 265 -26.38 -5.08 6.47
C ARG A 265 -25.90 -4.65 7.86
N GLY A 266 -25.45 -3.42 7.95
CA GLY A 266 -25.08 -2.75 9.20
C GLY A 266 -24.77 -1.27 8.97
N SER A 267 -25.28 -0.39 9.83
CA SER A 267 -24.97 1.05 9.77
C SER A 267 -23.48 1.33 9.92
N PHE A 268 -22.81 0.59 10.83
CA PHE A 268 -21.38 0.74 11.10
C PHE A 268 -20.47 0.30 9.93
N LEU A 269 -20.94 -0.53 9.00
CA LEU A 269 -20.15 -0.93 7.82
C LEU A 269 -19.95 0.26 6.86
N LYS A 270 -20.87 1.23 6.86
CA LYS A 270 -20.75 2.47 6.08
C LYS A 270 -19.88 3.52 6.77
N MET A 271 -19.33 3.24 7.95
CA MET A 271 -18.42 4.15 8.66
C MET A 271 -16.99 4.04 8.10
N PRO A 272 -16.24 5.14 8.06
CA PRO A 272 -14.79 5.13 7.83
C PRO A 272 -14.07 4.20 8.81
N LEU A 273 -12.98 3.59 8.35
CA LEU A 273 -12.07 2.77 9.15
C LEU A 273 -11.61 3.54 10.40
N ALA A 274 -11.29 4.82 10.24
CA ALA A 274 -10.87 5.73 11.32
C ALA A 274 -11.95 6.08 12.35
N GLN A 275 -13.21 5.73 12.12
CA GLN A 275 -14.24 5.80 13.15
C GLN A 275 -14.32 4.47 13.91
N ILE A 276 -14.36 3.35 13.18
CA ILE A 276 -14.53 1.99 13.73
C ILE A 276 -13.35 1.59 14.63
N PHE A 277 -12.13 1.94 14.24
CA PHE A 277 -10.92 1.61 14.98
C PHE A 277 -10.38 2.80 15.76
N ASP A 278 -10.04 2.56 17.03
CA ASP A 278 -9.41 3.55 17.89
C ASP A 278 -7.89 3.46 17.71
N PHE A 279 -7.37 4.27 16.80
CA PHE A 279 -5.94 4.36 16.51
C PHE A 279 -5.14 5.16 17.55
N GLU A 280 -5.78 5.77 18.55
CA GLU A 280 -5.09 6.49 19.63
C GLU A 280 -4.65 5.56 20.77
N LYS A 281 -5.31 4.40 20.91
CA LYS A 281 -4.95 3.35 21.88
C LYS A 281 -3.47 2.97 21.81
N SER A 282 -2.81 2.97 22.97
CA SER A 282 -1.45 2.48 23.16
C SER A 282 -1.26 1.02 22.72
N TYR A 283 -2.35 0.24 22.70
CA TYR A 283 -2.40 -1.10 22.12
C TYR A 283 -1.70 -1.18 20.75
N TRP A 284 -2.04 -0.30 19.81
CA TRP A 284 -1.47 -0.30 18.46
C TRP A 284 0.02 0.06 18.45
N LYS A 285 0.43 0.99 19.32
CA LYS A 285 1.83 1.41 19.43
C LYS A 285 2.69 0.25 19.91
N ASN A 286 2.29 -0.41 20.99
CA ASN A 286 2.98 -1.57 21.54
C ASN A 286 3.11 -2.70 20.48
N LEU A 287 2.00 -3.02 19.79
CA LEU A 287 1.96 -4.06 18.75
C LEU A 287 2.89 -3.74 17.56
N ILE A 288 2.92 -2.48 17.12
CA ILE A 288 3.75 -2.05 15.99
C ILE A 288 5.22 -1.93 16.41
N GLU A 289 5.52 -1.39 17.60
CA GLU A 289 6.88 -1.29 18.13
C GLU A 289 7.54 -2.67 18.29
N GLU A 290 6.83 -3.64 18.87
CA GLU A 290 7.33 -5.02 18.97
C GLU A 290 7.63 -5.62 17.59
N LYS A 291 6.72 -5.44 16.63
CA LYS A 291 6.88 -5.98 15.27
C LYS A 291 8.00 -5.30 14.48
N VAL A 292 8.08 -3.97 14.52
CA VAL A 292 9.12 -3.19 13.80
C VAL A 292 10.51 -3.50 14.33
N ASN A 293 10.66 -3.60 15.66
CA ASN A 293 11.93 -4.01 16.28
C ASN A 293 12.35 -5.41 15.82
N ARG A 294 11.40 -6.34 15.67
CA ARG A 294 11.71 -7.70 15.19
C ARG A 294 12.12 -7.70 13.71
N THR A 295 11.33 -7.08 12.83
CA THR A 295 11.65 -7.03 11.38
C THR A 295 12.95 -6.29 11.09
N PHE A 296 13.27 -5.23 11.85
CA PHE A 296 14.53 -4.51 11.70
C PHE A 296 15.74 -5.36 12.13
N ASN A 297 15.61 -6.16 13.20
CA ASN A 297 16.66 -7.10 13.61
C ASN A 297 16.84 -8.25 12.60
N GLU A 298 15.74 -8.80 12.06
CA GLU A 298 15.76 -9.81 10.99
C GLU A 298 16.44 -9.27 9.71
N GLU A 299 16.12 -8.03 9.31
CA GLU A 299 16.74 -7.35 8.18
C GLU A 299 18.23 -7.06 8.42
N LEU A 300 18.60 -6.63 9.63
CA LEU A 300 20.00 -6.37 10.02
C LEU A 300 20.85 -7.65 10.08
N GLU A 301 20.26 -8.78 10.51
CA GLU A 301 20.90 -10.10 10.49
C GLU A 301 21.13 -10.58 9.04
N LEU A 302 20.16 -10.35 8.15
CA LEU A 302 20.32 -10.61 6.70
C LEU A 302 21.43 -9.76 6.07
N PHE A 303 21.53 -8.48 6.40
CA PHE A 303 22.62 -7.62 5.92
C PHE A 303 24.00 -8.09 6.41
N GLN A 304 24.14 -8.46 7.68
CA GLN A 304 25.38 -9.02 8.20
C GLN A 304 25.79 -10.32 7.50
N MET A 305 24.82 -11.17 7.15
CA MET A 305 25.07 -12.41 6.39
C MET A 305 25.55 -12.13 4.96
N LEU A 306 24.96 -11.13 4.29
CA LEU A 306 25.35 -10.72 2.93
C LEU A 306 26.73 -10.06 2.89
N ASP A 307 27.08 -9.24 3.89
CA ASP A 307 28.41 -8.61 3.98
C ASP A 307 29.52 -9.64 4.25
N LEU A 308 29.23 -10.73 4.98
CA LEU A 308 30.19 -11.80 5.27
C LEU A 308 30.56 -12.67 4.05
N ASP A 309 29.65 -12.82 3.08
CA ASP A 309 29.92 -13.46 1.79
C ASP A 309 30.57 -12.48 0.77
N GLY A 310 30.56 -11.17 1.09
CA GLY A 310 31.09 -10.09 0.25
C GLY A 310 32.55 -9.77 0.47
N ASP A 311 33.15 -10.20 1.59
CA ASP A 311 34.59 -10.11 1.81
C ASP A 311 35.28 -11.16 0.93
N GLY A 312 35.49 -10.76 -0.33
CA GLY A 312 36.21 -11.49 -1.34
C GLY A 312 37.60 -11.79 -0.81
N ASN A 313 37.73 -12.94 -0.18
CA ASN A 313 39.00 -13.54 0.17
C ASN A 313 39.67 -13.83 -1.17
N ASP A 314 40.41 -12.83 -1.65
CA ASP A 314 41.44 -12.89 -2.67
C ASP A 314 42.55 -13.78 -2.10
N LEU A 315 42.18 -15.06 -1.94
CA LEU A 315 43.09 -16.17 -2.09
C LEU A 315 43.59 -16.03 -3.52
N GLY A 316 44.60 -15.16 -3.66
CA GLY A 316 45.68 -15.38 -4.57
C GLY A 316 46.13 -16.80 -4.33
N ALA A 317 45.54 -17.71 -5.09
CA ALA A 317 46.06 -19.03 -5.29
C ALA A 317 47.42 -18.76 -5.91
N ASP A 318 48.47 -18.81 -5.07
CA ASP A 318 49.81 -19.11 -5.52
C ASP A 318 49.67 -20.41 -6.31
N VAL A 319 49.49 -20.26 -7.63
CA VAL A 319 49.44 -21.37 -8.58
C VAL A 319 50.83 -21.96 -8.52
N ASP A 320 50.94 -23.01 -7.73
CA ASP A 320 52.17 -23.70 -7.44
C ASP A 320 52.81 -24.13 -8.77
N GLU A 321 54.12 -23.86 -8.89
CA GLU A 321 54.87 -23.78 -10.15
C GLU A 321 54.71 -25.02 -11.06
N ALA A 322 54.40 -26.18 -10.46
CA ALA A 322 54.05 -27.42 -11.14
C ALA A 322 52.80 -27.35 -12.05
N THR A 323 51.86 -26.45 -11.77
CA THR A 323 50.62 -26.26 -12.55
C THR A 323 50.85 -25.38 -13.78
N ALA A 324 51.82 -24.47 -13.73
CA ALA A 324 52.18 -23.60 -14.86
C ALA A 324 52.78 -24.41 -16.04
N ASP A 325 53.57 -25.44 -15.73
CA ASP A 325 54.25 -26.31 -16.71
C ASP A 325 53.29 -27.23 -17.52
N ILE A 326 52.04 -27.39 -17.05
CA ILE A 326 51.00 -28.17 -17.74
C ILE A 326 50.27 -27.32 -18.79
N LEU A 327 50.22 -26.00 -18.61
CA LEU A 327 49.49 -25.08 -19.50
C LEU A 327 50.35 -24.49 -20.64
N SER A 328 51.65 -24.83 -20.68
CA SER A 328 52.62 -24.34 -21.68
C SER A 328 52.98 -25.36 -22.78
N ARG A 329 52.14 -26.37 -23.02
CA ARG A 329 52.34 -27.42 -24.03
C ARG A 329 51.22 -27.54 -25.06
#